data_AF-A0A960B8F6-F1
#
_entry.id   AF-A0A960B8F6-F1
#
_cell.length_a   1.000
_cell.length_b   1.000
_cell.length_c   1.000
_cell.angle_alpha   90.00
_cell.angle_beta   90.00
_cell.angle_gamma   90.00
#
_symmetry.space_group_name_H-M   'P 1'
#
loop_
_entity.id
_entity.type
_entity.pdbx_description
1 polymer ?
#
loop_
_entity_poly.entity_id
_entity_poly.type
_entity_poly.pdbx_seq_one_letter_code
_entity_poly.pdbx_strand_id
1 'polypeptide(L)'
;WSLVHRHEWMLIQRTVVAGREPVEEHTFRLHLILLRLAATAEATGIHPVVAPPHSTPVIPGLPGLLAAAGVQVSEQTALAGLAAWHMLDGAIYAELLRLAGMELVDADAYYAAMVSATELLIFGPPPPGPGVREPSGS
;
A
#
# COMPACT_ATOMS: atom_id res chain seq x y z
N TRP A 1 6.40 -2.81 15.39
CA TRP A 1 4.90 -2.88 15.53
C TRP A 1 4.35 -4.30 15.62
N SER A 2 4.74 -5.18 14.70
CA SER A 2 4.13 -6.51 14.51
C SER A 2 4.36 -7.48 15.66
N LEU A 3 5.48 -7.33 16.38
CA LEU A 3 5.78 -8.09 17.59
C LEU A 3 4.84 -7.71 18.75
N VAL A 4 4.42 -6.44 18.81
CA VAL A 4 3.49 -5.89 19.81
C VAL A 4 2.03 -6.19 19.44
N HIS A 5 1.69 -6.29 18.15
CA HIS A 5 0.33 -6.49 17.61
C HIS A 5 0.19 -7.82 16.86
N ARG A 6 0.64 -8.90 17.51
CA ARG A 6 0.80 -10.22 16.87
C ARG A 6 -0.55 -10.85 16.44
N HIS A 7 -1.63 -10.57 17.16
CA HIS A 7 -2.95 -11.13 16.85
C HIS A 7 -3.55 -10.50 15.60
N GLU A 8 -3.47 -9.17 15.50
CA GLU A 8 -3.89 -8.36 14.36
C GLU A 8 -3.11 -8.78 13.10
N TRP A 9 -1.80 -8.97 13.27
CA TRP A 9 -0.93 -9.44 12.20
C TRP A 9 -1.31 -10.84 11.67
N MET A 10 -1.61 -11.79 12.56
CA MET A 10 -2.00 -13.15 12.12
C MET A 10 -3.33 -13.17 11.38
N LEU A 11 -4.28 -12.29 11.73
CA LEU A 11 -5.54 -12.15 11.01
C LEU A 11 -5.32 -11.65 9.58
N ILE A 12 -4.39 -10.71 9.41
CA ILE A 12 -3.96 -10.23 8.09
C ILE A 12 -3.32 -11.37 7.28
N GLN A 13 -2.32 -12.06 7.83
CA GLN A 13 -1.57 -13.07 7.08
C GLN A 13 -2.38 -14.31 6.69
N ARG A 14 -3.35 -14.73 7.51
CA ARG A 14 -4.25 -15.84 7.17
C ARG A 14 -5.17 -15.56 5.98
N THR A 15 -5.30 -14.29 5.57
CA THR A 15 -6.02 -13.91 4.35
C THR A 15 -5.12 -13.82 3.11
N VAL A 16 -3.79 -13.90 3.27
CA VAL A 16 -2.81 -13.68 2.19
C VAL A 16 -2.04 -14.97 1.86
N VAL A 17 -1.77 -15.83 2.84
CA VAL A 17 -1.10 -17.12 2.60
C VAL A 17 -2.12 -18.14 2.10
N ALA A 18 -2.22 -18.28 0.78
CA ALA A 18 -2.90 -19.41 0.16
C ALA A 18 -2.17 -20.71 0.56
N GLY A 19 -2.77 -21.48 1.47
CA GLY A 19 -2.41 -22.87 1.67
C GLY A 19 -2.83 -23.73 0.47
N ARG A 20 -2.64 -25.05 0.58
CA ARG A 20 -3.13 -26.05 -0.40
C ARG A 20 -4.66 -26.18 -0.45
N GLU A 21 -5.37 -25.34 0.30
CA GLU A 21 -6.82 -25.29 0.44
C GLU A 21 -7.45 -24.57 -0.77
N PRO A 22 -8.70 -24.91 -1.14
CA PRO A 22 -9.39 -24.23 -2.23
C PRO A 22 -9.51 -22.73 -1.91
N VAL A 23 -9.23 -21.92 -2.93
CA VAL A 23 -9.39 -20.47 -2.85
C VAL A 23 -10.88 -20.15 -2.75
N GLU A 24 -11.33 -19.70 -1.60
CA GLU A 24 -12.72 -19.37 -1.31
C GLU A 24 -12.92 -17.85 -1.18
N GLU A 25 -14.17 -17.38 -1.23
CA GLU A 25 -14.51 -15.94 -1.12
C GLU A 25 -13.91 -15.27 0.13
N HIS A 26 -13.82 -16.03 1.23
CA HIS A 26 -13.25 -15.54 2.49
C HIS A 26 -11.73 -15.27 2.40
N THR A 27 -11.01 -15.94 1.49
CA THR A 27 -9.58 -15.72 1.21
C THR A 27 -9.34 -14.31 0.66
N PHE A 28 -10.29 -13.75 -0.09
CA PHE A 28 -10.13 -12.43 -0.70
C PHE A 28 -10.78 -11.29 0.06
N ARG A 29 -11.45 -11.53 1.19
CA ARG A 29 -12.22 -10.47 1.89
C ARG A 29 -11.42 -9.20 2.17
N LEU A 30 -10.18 -9.33 2.63
CA LEU A 30 -9.30 -8.17 2.86
C LEU A 30 -8.99 -7.46 1.54
N HIS A 31 -8.63 -8.20 0.49
CA HIS A 31 -8.38 -7.65 -0.85
C HIS A 31 -9.61 -6.92 -1.40
N LEU A 32 -10.82 -7.46 -1.23
CA LEU A 32 -12.08 -6.82 -1.64
C LEU A 32 -12.35 -5.53 -0.86
N ILE A 33 -12.09 -5.50 0.45
CA ILE A 33 -12.22 -4.28 1.27
C ILE A 33 -11.23 -3.22 0.79
N LEU A 34 -9.97 -3.59 0.58
CA LEU A 34 -8.93 -2.67 0.10
C LEU A 34 -9.27 -2.10 -1.29
N LEU A 35 -9.75 -2.95 -2.19
CA LEU A 35 -10.19 -2.52 -3.53
C LEU A 35 -11.39 -1.57 -3.50
N ARG A 36 -12.34 -1.76 -2.57
CA ARG A 36 -13.47 -0.82 -2.38
C ARG A 36 -13.02 0.51 -1.76
N LEU A 37 -12.06 0.48 -0.84
CA LEU A 37 -11.45 1.69 -0.30
C LEU A 37 -10.73 2.48 -1.41
N ALA A 38 -9.99 1.78 -2.27
CA ALA A 38 -9.36 2.38 -3.45
C ALA A 38 -10.39 3.03 -4.39
N ALA A 39 -11.51 2.36 -4.68
CA ALA A 39 -12.59 2.93 -5.48
C ALA A 39 -13.20 4.18 -4.85
N THR A 40 -13.34 4.18 -3.53
CA THR A 40 -13.81 5.37 -2.78
C THR A 40 -12.80 6.51 -2.86
N ALA A 41 -11.50 6.21 -2.72
CA ALA A 41 -10.44 7.21 -2.82
C ALA A 41 -10.43 7.90 -4.18
N GLU A 42 -10.55 7.14 -5.28
CA GLU A 42 -10.69 7.70 -6.63
C GLU A 42 -11.94 8.55 -6.77
N ALA A 43 -13.08 8.09 -6.24
CA ALA A 43 -14.33 8.86 -6.26
C ALA A 43 -14.21 10.19 -5.49
N THR A 44 -13.28 10.27 -4.53
CA THR A 44 -12.95 11.51 -3.79
C THR A 44 -11.82 12.34 -4.42
N GLY A 45 -11.32 11.95 -5.59
CA GLY A 45 -10.30 12.70 -6.35
C GLY A 45 -8.85 12.28 -6.11
N ILE A 46 -8.61 11.15 -5.45
CA ILE A 46 -7.26 10.62 -5.20
C ILE A 46 -6.88 9.69 -6.34
N HIS A 47 -5.97 10.14 -7.19
CA HIS A 47 -5.53 9.41 -8.39
C HIS A 47 -3.99 9.34 -8.43
N PRO A 48 -3.39 8.38 -7.72
CA PRO A 48 -1.94 8.21 -7.75
C PRO A 48 -1.47 7.84 -9.16
N VAL A 49 -0.24 8.23 -9.49
CA VAL A 49 0.45 7.86 -10.73
C VAL A 49 1.80 7.27 -10.35
N VAL A 50 1.93 5.95 -10.51
CA VAL A 50 3.08 5.17 -10.02
C VAL A 50 3.84 4.47 -11.14
N ALA A 51 3.26 4.43 -12.35
CA ALA A 51 3.89 3.91 -13.55
C ALA A 51 3.60 4.85 -14.74
N PRO A 52 4.51 4.95 -15.72
CA PRO A 52 4.25 5.72 -16.93
C PRO A 52 3.05 5.17 -17.72
N PRO A 53 2.45 5.96 -18.63
CA PRO A 53 1.39 5.47 -19.50
C PRO A 53 1.90 4.34 -20.42
N HIS A 54 1.11 3.28 -20.54
CA HIS A 54 1.40 2.12 -21.39
C HIS A 54 0.18 1.75 -22.25
N SER A 55 0.43 1.11 -23.39
CA SER A 55 -0.63 0.61 -24.29
C SER A 55 -1.25 -0.72 -23.83
N THR A 56 -0.62 -1.37 -22.85
CA THR A 56 -1.07 -2.62 -22.24
C THR A 56 -1.00 -2.49 -20.72
N PRO A 57 -1.84 -3.24 -19.97
CA PRO A 57 -1.72 -3.31 -18.52
C PRO A 57 -0.30 -3.71 -18.10
N VAL A 58 0.24 -3.03 -17.09
CA VAL A 58 1.52 -3.33 -16.44
C VAL A 58 1.50 -4.76 -15.89
N ILE A 59 0.36 -5.17 -15.32
CA ILE A 59 0.12 -6.53 -14.85
C ILE A 59 -1.01 -7.11 -15.71
N PRO A 60 -0.74 -8.06 -16.63
CA PRO A 60 -1.74 -8.58 -17.56
C PRO A 60 -3.02 -9.13 -16.91
N GLY A 61 -2.88 -9.76 -15.73
CA GLY A 61 -4.01 -10.35 -14.99
C GLY A 61 -4.80 -9.37 -14.12
N LEU A 62 -4.30 -8.15 -13.91
CA LEU A 62 -4.89 -7.19 -12.98
C LEU A 62 -6.32 -6.77 -13.38
N PRO A 63 -6.65 -6.49 -14.66
CA PRO A 63 -8.02 -6.18 -15.06
C PRO A 63 -9.01 -7.30 -14.70
N GLY A 64 -8.62 -8.56 -14.88
CA GLY A 64 -9.44 -9.72 -14.54
C GLY A 64 -9.69 -9.83 -13.04
N LEU A 65 -8.67 -9.54 -12.22
CA LEU A 65 -8.79 -9.51 -10.77
C LEU A 65 -9.74 -8.39 -10.29
N LEU A 66 -9.62 -7.19 -10.85
CA LEU A 66 -10.50 -6.05 -10.53
C LEU A 66 -11.95 -6.35 -10.92
N ALA A 67 -12.17 -6.95 -12.09
CA ALA A 67 -13.49 -7.37 -12.54
C ALA A 67 -14.10 -8.44 -11.62
N ALA A 68 -13.32 -9.46 -11.23
CA ALA A 68 -13.76 -10.49 -10.29
C ALA A 68 -14.11 -9.91 -8.90
N ALA A 69 -13.42 -8.86 -8.48
CA ALA A 69 -13.69 -8.14 -7.25
C ALA A 69 -14.92 -7.20 -7.34
N GLY A 70 -15.50 -7.02 -8.53
CA GLY A 70 -16.65 -6.14 -8.75
C GLY A 70 -16.37 -4.67 -8.50
N VAL A 71 -15.10 -4.25 -8.59
CA VAL A 71 -14.67 -2.86 -8.39
C VAL A 71 -14.20 -2.23 -9.69
N GLN A 72 -14.40 -0.92 -9.81
CA GLN A 72 -13.88 -0.12 -10.92
C GLN A 72 -12.87 0.86 -10.32
N VAL A 73 -11.59 0.55 -10.47
CA VAL A 73 -10.45 1.40 -10.09
C VAL A 73 -9.48 1.48 -11.24
N SER A 74 -8.76 2.58 -11.36
CA SER A 74 -7.66 2.65 -12.34
C SER A 74 -6.55 1.66 -12.01
N GLU A 75 -5.84 1.21 -13.04
CA GLU A 75 -4.64 0.39 -12.88
C GLU A 75 -3.60 1.08 -11.98
N GLN A 76 -3.44 2.40 -12.11
CA GLN A 76 -2.48 3.16 -11.31
C GLN A 76 -2.80 3.11 -9.82
N THR A 77 -4.08 3.25 -9.45
CA THR A 77 -4.53 3.11 -8.06
C THR A 77 -4.33 1.71 -7.53
N ALA A 78 -4.64 0.69 -8.33
CA ALA A 78 -4.40 -0.70 -7.94
C ALA A 78 -2.90 -0.99 -7.74
N LEU A 79 -2.03 -0.51 -8.62
CA LEU A 79 -0.58 -0.63 -8.50
C LEU A 79 -0.04 0.13 -7.28
N ALA A 80 -0.53 1.34 -7.03
CA ALA A 80 -0.17 2.13 -5.86
C ALA A 80 -0.53 1.40 -4.56
N GLY A 81 -1.73 0.81 -4.50
CA GLY A 81 -2.17 -0.01 -3.37
C GLY A 81 -1.31 -1.27 -3.16
N LEU A 82 -0.94 -1.98 -4.24
CA LEU A 82 -0.04 -3.14 -4.15
C LEU A 82 1.37 -2.75 -3.66
N ALA A 83 1.93 -1.67 -4.17
CA ALA A 83 3.23 -1.17 -3.72
C ALA A 83 3.19 -0.72 -2.25
N ALA A 84 2.15 0.02 -1.86
CA ALA A 84 1.89 0.41 -0.48
C ALA A 84 1.80 -0.80 0.45
N TRP A 85 1.04 -1.82 0.05
CA TRP A 85 0.95 -3.09 0.77
C TRP A 85 2.33 -3.71 0.96
N HIS A 86 3.09 -3.89 -0.11
CA HIS A 86 4.41 -4.52 -0.04
C HIS A 86 5.43 -3.75 0.80
N MET A 87 5.39 -2.41 0.82
CA MET A 87 6.27 -1.62 1.71
C MET A 87 5.95 -1.86 3.18
N LEU A 88 4.67 -1.83 3.55
CA LEU A 88 4.25 -2.03 4.94
C LEU A 88 4.44 -3.47 5.41
N ASP A 89 4.04 -4.43 4.57
CA ASP A 89 4.18 -5.87 4.84
C ASP A 89 5.66 -6.26 4.90
N GLY A 90 6.48 -5.72 3.99
CA GLY A 90 7.93 -5.90 3.97
C GLY A 90 8.61 -5.37 5.23
N ALA A 91 8.19 -4.21 5.75
CA ALA A 91 8.72 -3.67 7.00
C ALA A 91 8.43 -4.57 8.20
N ILE A 92 7.22 -5.12 8.25
CA ILE A 92 6.81 -6.07 9.27
C ILE A 92 7.61 -7.37 9.15
N TYR A 93 7.76 -7.91 7.95
CA TYR A 93 8.56 -9.13 7.74
C TYR A 93 10.02 -8.95 8.10
N ALA A 94 10.59 -7.78 7.80
CA ALA A 94 11.96 -7.45 8.17
C ALA A 94 12.15 -7.53 9.70
N GLU A 95 11.22 -6.95 10.47
CA GLU A 95 11.18 -7.03 11.93
C GLU A 95 11.03 -8.49 12.42
N LEU A 96 10.00 -9.20 11.95
CA LEU A 96 9.65 -10.54 12.43
C LEU A 96 10.69 -11.60 12.14
N LEU A 97 11.25 -11.58 10.94
CA LEU A 97 12.24 -12.57 10.48
C LEU A 97 13.66 -12.18 10.83
N ARG A 98 13.87 -10.98 11.42
CA ARG A 98 15.18 -10.40 11.72
C ARG A 98 16.11 -10.45 10.50
N LEU A 99 15.62 -9.92 9.38
CA LEU A 99 16.40 -9.87 8.14
C LEU A 99 17.72 -9.11 8.36
N ALA A 100 18.73 -9.43 7.55
CA ALA A 100 20.05 -8.82 7.69
C ALA A 100 20.00 -7.28 7.63
N GLY A 101 20.73 -6.61 8.53
CA GLY A 101 20.75 -5.15 8.65
C GLY A 101 19.69 -4.60 9.60
N MET A 102 18.71 -5.41 10.04
CA MET A 102 17.71 -4.99 11.03
C MET A 102 18.30 -4.75 12.41
N GLU A 103 19.49 -5.28 12.70
CA GLU A 103 20.25 -4.97 13.92
C GLU A 103 20.78 -3.53 13.96
N LEU A 104 20.80 -2.82 12.82
CA LEU A 104 21.32 -1.47 12.69
C LEU A 104 20.23 -0.39 12.67
N VAL A 105 18.95 -0.78 12.63
CA VAL A 105 17.82 0.14 12.49
C VAL A 105 16.83 -0.04 13.63
N ASP A 106 16.20 1.07 14.04
CA ASP A 106 15.05 1.02 14.93
C ASP A 106 13.80 0.58 14.15
N ALA A 107 13.15 -0.49 14.60
CA ALA A 107 12.06 -1.13 13.86
C ALA A 107 10.83 -0.22 13.73
N ASP A 108 10.52 0.59 14.75
CA ASP A 108 9.38 1.49 14.72
C ASP A 108 9.66 2.71 13.83
N ALA A 109 10.88 3.26 13.87
CA ALA A 109 11.30 4.31 12.94
C ALA A 109 11.32 3.82 11.49
N TYR A 110 11.77 2.58 11.24
CA TYR A 110 11.74 1.99 9.91
C TYR A 110 10.31 1.80 9.39
N TYR A 111 9.40 1.28 10.23
CA TYR A 111 7.99 1.16 9.88
C TYR A 111 7.35 2.52 9.61
N ALA A 112 7.60 3.51 10.46
CA ALA A 112 7.11 4.88 10.27
C ALA A 112 7.60 5.48 8.93
N ALA A 113 8.86 5.24 8.56
CA ALA A 113 9.39 5.67 7.27
C ALA A 113 8.67 5.00 6.08
N MET A 114 8.33 3.72 6.18
CA MET A 114 7.55 3.03 5.14
C MET A 114 6.11 3.52 5.06
N VAL A 115 5.49 3.88 6.20
CA VAL A 115 4.19 4.57 6.21
C VAL A 115 4.27 5.89 5.46
N SER A 116 5.25 6.75 5.79
CA SER A 116 5.43 8.03 5.09
C SER A 116 5.71 7.86 3.59
N ALA A 117 6.49 6.85 3.20
CA ALA A 117 6.73 6.53 1.79
C ALA A 117 5.44 6.08 1.08
N THR A 118 4.61 5.25 1.73
CA THR A 118 3.28 4.87 1.25
C THR A 118 2.36 6.07 1.09
N GLU A 119 2.34 6.99 2.05
CA GLU A 119 1.52 8.21 1.96
C GLU A 119 1.94 9.09 0.78
N LEU A 120 3.25 9.29 0.59
CA LEU A 120 3.78 10.04 -0.57
C LEU A 120 3.42 9.37 -1.90
N LEU A 121 3.46 8.03 -1.95
CA LEU A 121 3.09 7.27 -3.13
C LEU A 121 1.61 7.46 -3.51
N ILE A 122 0.72 7.48 -2.51
CA ILE A 122 -0.73 7.52 -2.72
C ILE A 122 -1.23 8.97 -2.91
N PHE A 123 -0.77 9.89 -2.07
CA PHE A 123 -1.29 11.26 -1.99
C PHE A 123 -0.40 12.28 -2.70
N GLY A 124 0.81 11.88 -3.13
CA GLY A 124 1.81 12.80 -3.66
C GLY A 124 2.48 13.63 -2.56
N PRO A 125 3.41 14.51 -2.93
CA PRO A 125 4.03 15.42 -1.98
C PRO A 125 2.98 16.38 -1.41
N PRO A 126 3.06 16.74 -0.12
CA PRO A 126 2.21 17.78 0.43
C PRO A 126 2.41 19.08 -0.35
N PRO A 127 1.36 19.90 -0.53
CA PRO A 127 1.51 21.19 -1.18
C PRO A 127 2.60 21.99 -0.46
N PRO A 128 3.43 22.77 -1.19
CA PRO A 128 4.41 23.61 -0.55
C PRO A 128 3.69 24.48 0.48
N GLY A 129 4.15 24.41 1.73
CA GLY A 129 3.60 25.23 2.81
C GLY A 129 3.60 26.70 2.39
N PRO A 130 2.72 27.54 2.98
CA PRO A 130 2.71 28.96 2.66
C PRO A 130 4.13 29.50 2.83
N GLY A 131 4.77 29.84 1.71
CA GLY A 131 6.16 30.25 1.70
C GLY A 131 6.33 31.37 2.71
N VAL A 132 7.31 31.21 3.61
CA VAL A 132 7.79 32.33 4.42
C VAL A 132 8.16 33.41 3.41
N ARG A 133 7.36 34.48 3.34
CA ARG A 133 7.69 35.65 2.54
C ARG A 133 9.05 36.11 3.04
N GLU A 134 10.07 35.99 2.20
CA GLU A 134 11.35 36.64 2.50
C GLU A 134 11.04 38.12 2.73
N PRO A 135 11.53 38.71 3.84
CA PRO A 135 11.36 40.13 4.08
C PRO A 135 12.05 40.86 2.93
N SER A 136 11.24 41.56 2.14
CA SER A 136 11.73 42.51 1.14
C SER A 136 12.68 43.48 1.84
N GLY A 137 13.98 43.32 1.58
CA GLY A 137 15.02 44.19 2.10
C GLY A 137 14.70 45.63 1.73
N SER A 138 14.70 46.49 2.75
CA SER A 138 14.66 47.96 2.61
C SER A 138 16.06 48.51 2.49
#